data_AF-I4BZ44-F1
#
_entry.id   AF-I4BZ44-F1
#
_cell.length_a   1.000
_cell.length_b   1.000
_cell.length_c   1.000
_cell.angle_alpha   90.00
_cell.angle_beta   90.00
_cell.angle_gamma   90.00
#
_symmetry.space_group_name_H-M   'P 1'
#
loop_
_entity.id
_entity.type
_entity.pdbx_description
1 polymer ?
#
loop_
_entity_poly.entity_id
_entity_poly.type
_entity_poly.pdbx_seq_one_letter_code
_entity_poly.pdbx_strand_id
1 'polypeptide(L)'
;MALLIFFKGGNVAMVDLKVVVEEVRGFCDLPMKPGDYFEVRGGAIVIPEGGKVCLWALQSLMPLLPLKQRNIAEDNDWVPHTNKIICPDPKGGVVYRIEPLGANSHPKSESQDLPLRIVADPSKCVGCRVCELTCSFVHEGVYCPDMSRIRVEKDELTGKDEPIACHQCGTARCVLACPVGALKRNAATGAVEVDGDKCIRCKGCAKACPFGAIRFHPESGLPMICDLCGGDPKCVKECATKALEVRER
;
A
#
# COMPACT_ATOMS: atom_id res chain seq x y z
N MET A 1 5.45 22.92 -18.91
CA MET A 1 3.99 23.07 -18.93
C MET A 1 3.38 21.69 -18.73
N ALA A 2 3.30 21.23 -17.48
CA ALA A 2 2.80 19.90 -17.16
C ALA A 2 1.26 19.93 -17.24
N LEU A 3 0.71 19.15 -18.18
CA LEU A 3 -0.72 19.01 -18.38
C LEU A 3 -1.30 18.26 -17.17
N LEU A 4 -1.73 19.01 -16.15
CA LEU A 4 -2.58 18.51 -15.08
C LEU A 4 -3.90 18.08 -15.74
N ILE A 5 -4.06 16.78 -15.96
CA ILE A 5 -5.35 16.20 -16.28
C ILE A 5 -6.21 16.36 -15.03
N PHE A 6 -6.98 17.45 -14.98
CA PHE A 6 -8.09 17.58 -14.06
C PHE A 6 -9.11 16.49 -14.42
N PHE A 7 -9.10 15.39 -13.67
CA PHE A 7 -10.28 14.52 -13.59
C PHE A 7 -11.41 15.35 -13.00
N LYS A 8 -12.28 15.90 -13.85
CA LYS A 8 -13.60 16.36 -13.41
C LYS A 8 -14.28 15.14 -12.80
N GLY A 9 -14.38 15.10 -11.47
CA GLY A 9 -15.14 14.12 -10.73
C GLY A 9 -16.62 14.23 -11.08
N GLY A 10 -17.03 13.59 -12.17
CA GLY A 10 -18.37 13.05 -12.25
C GLY A 10 -18.46 11.91 -11.25
N ASN A 11 -19.47 11.92 -10.38
CA ASN A 11 -19.78 10.78 -9.51
C ASN A 11 -20.11 9.58 -10.40
N VAL A 12 -19.12 8.79 -10.81
CA VAL A 12 -19.35 7.54 -11.51
C VAL A 12 -19.88 6.57 -10.47
N ALA A 13 -21.21 6.46 -10.40
CA ALA A 13 -21.87 5.48 -9.56
C ALA A 13 -21.40 4.09 -10.00
N MET A 14 -20.75 3.39 -9.09
CA MET A 14 -20.37 1.99 -9.32
C MET A 14 -21.61 1.12 -9.14
N VAL A 15 -21.71 0.06 -9.94
CA VAL A 15 -22.73 -0.99 -9.80
C VAL A 15 -22.08 -2.31 -9.43
N ASP A 16 -22.79 -3.11 -8.65
CA ASP A 16 -22.40 -4.49 -8.40
C ASP A 16 -22.81 -5.37 -9.57
N LEU A 17 -22.09 -6.46 -9.80
CA LEU A 17 -22.32 -7.36 -10.93
C LEU A 17 -22.59 -8.79 -10.44
N LYS A 18 -23.44 -9.50 -11.18
CA LYS A 18 -23.57 -10.95 -11.13
C LYS A 18 -23.03 -11.53 -12.43
N VAL A 19 -22.12 -12.49 -12.31
CA VAL A 19 -21.56 -13.21 -13.45
C VAL A 19 -22.02 -14.64 -13.36
N VAL A 20 -22.88 -15.05 -14.31
CA VAL A 20 -23.52 -16.37 -14.33
C VAL A 20 -23.02 -17.19 -15.51
N VAL A 21 -22.80 -18.49 -15.32
CA VAL A 21 -22.58 -19.45 -16.39
C VAL A 21 -23.92 -19.63 -17.12
N GLU A 22 -23.98 -19.16 -18.36
CA GLU A 22 -25.17 -19.29 -19.19
C GLU A 22 -25.23 -20.66 -19.87
N GLU A 23 -24.12 -21.11 -20.44
CA GLU A 23 -24.01 -22.40 -21.12
C GLU A 23 -22.57 -22.91 -21.16
N VAL A 24 -22.40 -24.22 -21.37
CA VAL A 24 -21.10 -24.88 -21.53
C VAL A 24 -21.11 -25.57 -22.89
N ARG A 25 -20.36 -25.02 -23.86
CA ARG A 25 -20.36 -25.52 -25.25
C ARG A 25 -19.39 -26.67 -25.49
N GLY A 26 -18.35 -26.78 -24.67
CA GLY A 26 -17.31 -27.79 -24.77
C GLY A 26 -17.10 -28.55 -23.47
N PHE A 27 -15.87 -28.96 -23.23
CA PHE A 27 -15.45 -29.72 -22.06
C PHE A 27 -14.74 -28.82 -21.05
N CYS A 28 -15.30 -28.68 -19.85
CA CYS A 28 -14.70 -27.86 -18.80
C CYS A 28 -14.05 -28.72 -17.71
N ASP A 29 -12.73 -28.61 -17.54
CA ASP A 29 -11.95 -29.33 -16.50
C ASP A 29 -12.37 -28.97 -15.07
N LEU A 30 -12.72 -27.71 -14.84
CA LEU A 30 -13.42 -27.29 -13.63
C LEU A 30 -14.91 -27.37 -13.96
N PRO A 31 -15.68 -28.37 -13.48
CA PRO A 31 -16.98 -28.74 -14.03
C PRO A 31 -18.08 -27.71 -13.70
N MET A 32 -17.96 -26.52 -14.28
CA MET A 32 -18.92 -25.43 -14.21
C MET A 32 -20.22 -25.89 -14.87
N LYS A 33 -21.35 -25.48 -14.30
CA LYS A 33 -22.69 -25.83 -14.78
C LYS A 33 -23.48 -24.56 -15.09
N PRO A 34 -24.40 -24.60 -16.07
CA PRO A 34 -25.37 -23.52 -16.26
C PRO A 34 -26.06 -23.17 -14.93
N GLY A 35 -26.05 -21.89 -14.59
CA GLY A 35 -26.58 -21.37 -13.31
C GLY A 35 -25.53 -21.16 -12.21
N ASP A 36 -24.33 -21.74 -12.30
CA ASP A 36 -23.22 -21.39 -11.41
C ASP A 36 -22.90 -19.90 -11.57
N TYR A 37 -22.61 -19.21 -10.47
CA TYR A 37 -22.36 -17.78 -10.51
C TYR A 37 -21.38 -17.33 -9.44
N PHE A 38 -20.84 -16.14 -9.66
CA PHE A 38 -20.17 -15.34 -8.65
C PHE A 38 -20.61 -13.88 -8.81
N GLU A 39 -20.35 -13.08 -7.80
CA GLU A 39 -20.70 -11.67 -7.78
C GLU A 39 -19.44 -10.82 -7.67
N VAL A 40 -19.52 -9.58 -8.17
CA VAL A 40 -18.49 -8.57 -7.99
C VAL A 40 -19.12 -7.44 -7.19
N ARG A 41 -18.74 -7.35 -5.92
CA ARG A 41 -19.29 -6.38 -4.96
C ARG A 41 -18.18 -5.50 -4.41
N GLY A 42 -18.27 -4.18 -4.60
CA GLY A 42 -17.25 -3.26 -4.06
C GLY A 42 -15.80 -3.52 -4.52
N GLY A 43 -15.62 -4.19 -5.66
CA GLY A 43 -14.30 -4.61 -6.16
C GLY A 43 -13.80 -5.98 -5.64
N ALA A 44 -14.58 -6.64 -4.78
CA ALA A 44 -14.32 -8.02 -4.36
C ALA A 44 -15.10 -9.01 -5.24
N ILE A 45 -14.47 -10.15 -5.54
CA ILE A 45 -15.15 -11.31 -6.12
C ILE A 45 -15.74 -12.13 -4.97
N VAL A 46 -17.06 -12.25 -4.94
CA VAL A 46 -17.82 -13.01 -3.94
C VAL A 46 -18.34 -14.27 -4.59
N ILE A 47 -17.85 -15.42 -4.11
CA ILE A 47 -18.27 -16.74 -4.60
C ILE A 47 -19.17 -17.36 -3.52
N PRO A 48 -20.39 -17.83 -3.86
CA PRO A 48 -21.26 -18.53 -2.92
C PRO A 48 -20.55 -19.75 -2.28
N GLU A 49 -21.01 -20.17 -1.10
CA GLU A 49 -20.38 -21.27 -0.36
C GLU A 49 -20.25 -22.55 -1.21
N GLY A 50 -19.05 -23.11 -1.26
CA GLY A 50 -18.73 -24.28 -2.09
C GLY A 50 -18.60 -24.01 -3.59
N GLY A 51 -18.91 -22.79 -4.05
CA GLY A 51 -18.75 -22.35 -5.43
C GLY A 51 -17.28 -22.23 -5.82
N LYS A 52 -17.03 -22.29 -7.13
CA LYS A 52 -15.71 -22.13 -7.73
C LYS A 52 -15.82 -21.29 -8.99
N VAL A 53 -14.73 -20.62 -9.35
CA VAL A 53 -14.58 -19.96 -10.64
C VAL A 53 -13.27 -20.40 -11.26
N CYS A 54 -13.30 -20.69 -12.56
CA CYS A 54 -12.10 -21.12 -13.28
C CYS A 54 -11.16 -19.93 -13.48
N LEU A 55 -9.88 -20.12 -13.16
CA LEU A 55 -8.85 -19.08 -13.37
C LEU A 55 -8.71 -18.69 -14.85
N TRP A 56 -8.86 -19.65 -15.78
CA TRP A 56 -8.85 -19.38 -17.21
C TRP A 56 -10.04 -18.52 -17.64
N ALA A 57 -11.23 -18.79 -17.08
CA ALA A 57 -12.40 -17.95 -17.34
C ALA A 57 -12.20 -16.52 -16.83
N LEU A 58 -11.54 -16.35 -15.67
CA LEU A 58 -11.21 -15.03 -15.13
C LEU A 58 -10.32 -14.22 -16.09
N GLN A 59 -9.43 -14.85 -16.87
CA GLN A 59 -8.59 -14.12 -17.84
C GLN A 59 -9.43 -13.31 -18.85
N SER A 60 -10.53 -13.87 -19.36
CA SER A 60 -11.43 -13.15 -20.28
C SER A 60 -12.37 -12.19 -19.56
N LEU A 61 -12.76 -12.50 -18.32
CA LEU A 61 -13.73 -11.71 -17.56
C LEU A 61 -13.11 -10.45 -16.93
N MET A 62 -11.92 -10.57 -16.34
CA MET A 62 -11.30 -9.52 -15.52
C MET A 62 -11.12 -8.16 -16.22
N PRO A 63 -10.78 -8.06 -17.51
CA PRO A 63 -10.73 -6.77 -18.20
C PRO A 63 -12.09 -6.06 -18.27
N LEU A 64 -13.18 -6.82 -18.26
CA LEU A 64 -14.55 -6.32 -18.45
C LEU A 64 -15.26 -6.04 -17.12
N LEU A 65 -14.95 -6.74 -16.03
CA LEU A 65 -15.66 -6.56 -14.75
C LEU A 65 -15.53 -5.12 -14.23
N PRO A 66 -14.34 -4.53 -14.04
CA PRO A 66 -14.23 -3.15 -13.54
C PRO A 66 -14.82 -2.13 -14.50
N LEU A 67 -14.79 -2.41 -15.81
CA LEU A 67 -15.37 -1.56 -16.84
C LEU A 67 -16.91 -1.56 -16.74
N LYS A 68 -17.51 -2.75 -16.59
CA LYS A 68 -18.95 -2.95 -16.43
C LYS A 68 -19.50 -2.47 -15.09
N GLN A 69 -18.66 -2.38 -14.05
CA GLN A 69 -19.04 -1.76 -12.79
C GLN A 69 -19.22 -0.24 -12.91
N ARG A 70 -18.67 0.40 -13.95
CA ARG A 70 -18.91 1.84 -14.18
C ARG A 70 -20.27 2.01 -14.83
N ASN A 71 -21.17 2.73 -14.17
CA ASN A 71 -22.45 3.12 -14.77
C ASN A 71 -22.23 4.24 -15.80
N ILE A 72 -21.76 3.87 -17.00
CA ILE A 72 -21.55 4.78 -18.12
C ILE A 72 -22.77 4.65 -19.05
N ALA A 73 -23.45 5.76 -19.28
CA ALA A 73 -24.63 5.85 -20.14
C ALA A 73 -24.37 6.81 -21.30
N GLU A 74 -23.31 6.56 -22.07
CA GLU A 74 -23.02 7.30 -23.30
C GLU A 74 -23.72 6.61 -24.49
N ASP A 75 -24.42 7.40 -25.33
CA ASP A 75 -25.29 6.91 -26.41
C ASP A 75 -24.58 6.10 -27.51
N ASN A 76 -23.24 6.08 -27.53
CA ASN A 76 -22.42 5.35 -28.51
C ASN A 76 -21.37 4.44 -27.85
N ASP A 77 -21.59 4.02 -26.60
CA ASP A 77 -20.70 3.08 -25.92
C ASP A 77 -21.13 1.63 -26.19
N TRP A 78 -20.17 0.77 -26.54
CA TRP A 78 -20.41 -0.67 -26.73
C TRP A 78 -20.47 -1.41 -25.39
N VAL A 79 -19.87 -0.84 -24.34
CA VAL A 79 -19.72 -1.47 -23.03
C VAL A 79 -21.07 -1.93 -22.48
N PRO A 80 -22.16 -1.15 -22.43
CA PRO A 80 -23.45 -1.63 -21.91
C PRO A 80 -23.99 -2.87 -22.62
N HIS A 81 -23.73 -3.00 -23.92
CA HIS A 81 -24.31 -4.03 -24.78
C HIS A 81 -23.52 -5.35 -24.79
N THR A 82 -22.23 -5.35 -24.43
CA THR A 82 -21.42 -6.58 -24.37
C THR A 82 -21.59 -7.30 -23.04
N ASN A 83 -22.52 -8.24 -22.94
CA ASN A 83 -22.80 -8.97 -21.69
C ASN A 83 -22.35 -10.43 -21.68
N LYS A 84 -21.98 -11.02 -22.83
CA LYS A 84 -21.53 -12.43 -22.92
C LYS A 84 -20.03 -12.54 -23.17
N ILE A 85 -19.36 -13.33 -22.35
CA ILE A 85 -17.91 -13.54 -22.37
C ILE A 85 -17.65 -15.04 -22.40
N ILE A 86 -16.73 -15.49 -23.24
CA ILE A 86 -16.41 -16.91 -23.37
C ILE A 86 -15.06 -17.19 -22.69
N CYS A 87 -14.99 -18.29 -21.96
CA CYS A 87 -13.75 -18.87 -21.45
C CYS A 87 -12.74 -19.03 -22.60
N PRO A 88 -11.47 -18.63 -22.43
CA PRO A 88 -10.50 -18.65 -23.53
C PRO A 88 -9.97 -20.06 -23.84
N ASP A 89 -10.31 -21.07 -23.02
CA ASP A 89 -9.96 -22.46 -23.27
C ASP A 89 -10.61 -22.95 -24.58
N PRO A 90 -9.81 -23.33 -25.60
CA PRO A 90 -10.30 -23.82 -26.89
C PRO A 90 -11.18 -25.07 -26.79
N LYS A 91 -11.01 -25.89 -25.75
CA LYS A 91 -11.82 -27.09 -25.50
C LYS A 91 -12.99 -26.82 -24.56
N GLY A 92 -12.87 -25.80 -23.70
CA GLY A 92 -13.86 -25.41 -22.70
C GLY A 92 -15.13 -24.81 -23.28
N GLY A 93 -15.05 -23.59 -23.81
CA GLY A 93 -16.22 -22.90 -24.37
C GLY A 93 -17.33 -22.59 -23.37
N VAL A 94 -17.01 -22.36 -22.09
CA VAL A 94 -17.98 -21.91 -21.09
C VAL A 94 -18.36 -20.45 -21.37
N VAL A 95 -19.65 -20.18 -21.54
CA VAL A 95 -20.19 -18.84 -21.80
C VAL A 95 -20.73 -18.27 -20.50
N TYR A 96 -20.20 -17.11 -20.13
CA TYR A 96 -20.61 -16.33 -18.98
C TYR A 96 -21.44 -15.14 -19.43
N ARG A 97 -22.46 -14.79 -18.65
CA ARG A 97 -23.25 -13.57 -18.80
C ARG A 97 -23.07 -12.67 -17.59
N ILE A 98 -22.80 -11.39 -17.84
CA ILE A 98 -22.62 -10.35 -16.82
C ILE A 98 -23.91 -9.53 -16.74
N GLU A 99 -24.46 -9.42 -15.53
CA GLU A 99 -25.69 -8.69 -15.23
C GLU A 99 -25.44 -7.70 -14.09
N PRO A 100 -25.90 -6.44 -14.21
CA PRO A 100 -25.83 -5.49 -13.11
C PRO A 100 -26.85 -5.87 -12.01
N LEU A 101 -26.42 -5.82 -10.75
CA LEU A 101 -27.24 -6.11 -9.56
C LEU A 101 -27.85 -4.85 -8.91
N GLY A 102 -27.39 -3.65 -9.29
CA GLY A 102 -27.84 -2.38 -8.73
C GLY A 102 -26.68 -1.53 -8.19
N ALA A 103 -27.00 -0.52 -7.36
CA ALA A 103 -26.01 0.39 -6.78
C ALA A 103 -25.01 -0.35 -5.90
N ASN A 104 -23.75 0.10 -5.92
CA ASN A 104 -22.63 -0.48 -5.16
C ASN A 104 -22.98 -0.66 -3.67
N SER A 105 -22.97 -1.90 -3.20
CA SER A 105 -23.24 -2.27 -1.80
C SER A 105 -22.12 -1.87 -0.82
N HIS A 106 -20.95 -1.48 -1.34
CA HIS A 106 -19.81 -1.01 -0.56
C HIS A 106 -19.29 0.33 -1.14
N PRO A 107 -19.94 1.46 -0.83
CA PRO A 107 -19.32 2.77 -1.09
C PRO A 107 -17.97 2.81 -0.37
N LYS A 108 -16.91 3.20 -1.07
CA LYS A 108 -15.61 3.44 -0.41
C LYS A 108 -15.87 4.46 0.70
N SER A 109 -15.72 4.05 1.95
CA SER A 109 -15.71 4.99 3.07
C SER A 109 -14.56 5.95 2.85
N GLU A 110 -14.86 7.25 2.83
CA GLU A 110 -13.82 8.29 2.90
C GLU A 110 -13.00 8.07 4.19
N SER A 111 -11.68 8.04 4.02
CA SER A 111 -10.62 8.01 5.05
C SER A 111 -10.71 6.90 6.12
N GLN A 112 -9.99 5.79 5.89
CA GLN A 112 -9.22 5.20 6.98
C GLN A 112 -7.88 5.93 6.98
N ASP A 113 -7.47 6.55 8.09
CA ASP A 113 -6.19 7.26 8.20
C ASP A 113 -5.05 6.34 7.75
N LEU A 114 -4.48 6.64 6.57
CA LEU A 114 -3.46 5.81 5.95
C LEU A 114 -2.16 5.96 6.75
N PRO A 115 -1.43 4.85 7.00
CA PRO A 115 -0.21 4.90 7.80
C PRO A 115 0.83 5.83 7.15
N LEU A 116 1.44 6.70 7.96
CA LEU A 116 2.34 7.75 7.49
C LEU A 116 3.77 7.21 7.26
N ARG A 117 4.51 7.88 6.37
CA ARG A 117 5.97 7.70 6.20
C ARG A 117 6.64 9.03 5.85
N ILE A 118 7.93 9.11 6.14
CA ILE A 118 8.78 10.22 5.70
C ILE A 118 9.45 9.80 4.38
N VAL A 119 9.40 10.67 3.38
CA VAL A 119 10.07 10.51 2.09
C VAL A 119 11.12 11.61 1.96
N ALA A 120 12.34 11.20 1.62
CA ALA A 120 13.44 12.11 1.34
C ALA A 120 13.59 12.34 -0.17
N ASP A 121 13.87 13.58 -0.54
CA ASP A 121 14.25 14.02 -1.88
C ASP A 121 15.72 14.48 -1.86
N PRO A 122 16.66 13.60 -2.25
CA PRO A 122 18.09 13.91 -2.21
C PRO A 122 18.47 15.12 -3.08
N SER A 123 17.67 15.45 -4.11
CA SER A 123 17.97 16.60 -4.99
C SER A 123 17.82 17.96 -4.30
N LYS A 124 17.07 18.01 -3.19
CA LYS A 124 16.86 19.23 -2.38
C LYS A 124 17.66 19.22 -1.09
N CYS A 125 18.33 18.12 -0.77
CA CYS A 125 19.11 18.00 0.45
C CYS A 125 20.45 18.72 0.28
N VAL A 126 20.76 19.62 1.21
CA VAL A 126 22.04 20.37 1.25
C VAL A 126 22.97 19.88 2.36
N GLY A 127 22.65 18.75 3.00
CA GLY A 127 23.54 18.17 3.99
C GLY A 127 23.65 18.88 5.32
N CYS A 128 22.72 19.79 5.65
CA CYS A 128 22.83 20.66 6.84
C CYS A 128 22.68 19.93 8.18
N ARG A 129 22.20 18.67 8.17
CA ARG A 129 21.97 17.81 9.35
C ARG A 129 21.03 18.37 10.42
N VAL A 130 20.25 19.43 10.12
CA VAL A 130 19.23 19.98 11.02
C VAL A 130 18.24 18.90 11.44
N CYS A 131 17.83 18.03 10.52
CA CYS A 131 16.93 16.91 10.83
C CYS A 131 17.49 15.94 11.90
N GLU A 132 18.81 15.72 11.94
CA GLU A 132 19.46 14.87 12.95
C GLU A 132 19.47 15.55 14.32
N LEU A 133 19.79 16.84 14.33
CA LEU A 133 19.82 17.67 15.55
C LEU A 133 18.41 17.83 16.15
N THR A 134 17.41 18.09 15.32
CA THR A 134 16.01 18.16 15.74
C THR A 134 15.56 16.83 16.32
N CYS A 135 15.89 15.71 15.68
CA CYS A 135 15.48 14.39 16.16
C CYS A 135 16.10 14.05 17.52
N SER A 136 17.42 14.19 17.66
CA SER A 136 18.10 13.94 18.93
C SER A 136 17.60 14.87 20.05
N PHE A 137 17.32 16.14 19.74
CA PHE A 137 16.77 17.06 20.73
C PHE A 137 15.35 16.67 21.20
N VAL A 138 14.48 16.29 20.27
CA VAL A 138 13.08 15.92 20.58
C VAL A 138 13.01 14.68 21.45
N HIS A 139 13.89 13.70 21.24
CA HIS A 139 13.82 12.42 21.95
C HIS A 139 14.73 12.34 23.17
N GLU A 140 15.89 12.98 23.12
CA GLU A 140 16.94 12.81 24.13
C GLU A 140 17.30 14.14 24.83
N GLY A 141 16.75 15.29 24.39
CA GLY A 141 17.05 16.60 24.95
C GLY A 141 18.44 17.14 24.64
N VAL A 142 19.17 16.50 23.72
CA VAL A 142 20.55 16.85 23.36
C VAL A 142 20.72 17.04 21.85
N TYR A 143 21.68 17.88 21.45
CA TYR A 143 22.04 18.07 20.04
C TYR A 143 23.15 17.10 19.64
N CYS A 144 22.80 15.82 19.46
CA CYS A 144 23.76 14.75 19.17
C CYS A 144 23.31 13.92 17.95
N PRO A 145 23.96 14.10 16.78
CA PRO A 145 23.66 13.32 15.57
C PRO A 145 23.68 11.79 15.75
N ASP A 146 24.54 11.28 16.64
CA ASP A 146 24.65 9.84 16.90
C ASP A 146 23.54 9.28 17.78
N MET A 147 22.71 10.15 18.38
CA MET A 147 21.48 9.81 19.09
C MET A 147 20.21 10.12 18.26
N SER A 148 20.37 10.33 16.95
CA SER A 148 19.27 10.59 16.03
C SER A 148 18.70 9.31 15.41
N ARG A 149 17.37 9.29 15.19
CA ARG A 149 16.64 8.24 14.46
C ARG A 149 16.60 8.46 12.93
N ILE A 150 17.19 9.55 12.44
CA ILE A 150 17.41 9.89 11.02
C ILE A 150 18.89 10.25 10.82
N ARG A 151 19.49 9.89 9.67
CA ARG A 151 20.90 10.21 9.37
C ARG A 151 21.03 10.79 7.97
N VAL A 152 21.88 11.79 7.79
CA VAL A 152 22.28 12.26 6.46
C VAL A 152 23.59 11.59 6.08
N GLU A 153 23.51 10.67 5.13
CA GLU A 153 24.67 10.11 4.46
C GLU A 153 25.22 11.14 3.48
N LYS A 154 26.52 11.39 3.57
CA LYS A 154 27.21 12.38 2.74
C LYS A 154 28.03 11.66 1.68
N ASP A 155 27.82 12.04 0.43
CA ASP A 155 28.64 11.58 -0.69
C ASP A 155 29.44 12.77 -1.23
N GLU A 156 30.66 12.91 -0.71
CA GLU A 156 31.59 13.97 -1.11
C GLU A 156 32.09 13.81 -2.57
N LEU A 157 31.96 12.62 -3.17
CA LEU A 157 32.38 12.39 -4.55
C LEU A 157 31.34 12.91 -5.54
N THR A 158 30.06 12.69 -5.27
CA THR A 158 28.96 13.13 -6.15
C THR A 158 28.32 14.45 -5.71
N GLY A 159 28.61 14.90 -4.49
CA GLY A 159 27.97 16.05 -3.86
C GLY A 159 26.49 15.82 -3.54
N LYS A 160 26.04 14.57 -3.46
CA LYS A 160 24.65 14.21 -3.20
C LYS A 160 24.49 13.67 -1.79
N ASP A 161 23.92 14.50 -0.92
CA ASP A 161 23.63 14.11 0.45
C ASP A 161 22.23 13.50 0.56
N GLU A 162 22.12 12.33 1.19
CA GLU A 162 20.86 11.58 1.28
C GLU A 162 20.41 11.41 2.74
N PRO A 163 19.25 11.97 3.13
CA PRO A 163 18.63 11.68 4.41
C PRO A 163 18.02 10.27 4.42
N ILE A 164 18.55 9.41 5.28
CA ILE A 164 18.08 8.05 5.55
C ILE A 164 17.18 8.07 6.79
N ALA A 165 15.88 7.85 6.59
CA ALA A 165 14.88 7.70 7.63
C ALA A 165 14.20 6.32 7.55
N CYS A 166 13.49 5.92 8.62
CA CYS A 166 12.71 4.68 8.58
C CYS A 166 11.59 4.78 7.52
N HIS A 167 11.55 3.83 6.61
CA HIS A 167 10.53 3.76 5.54
C HIS A 167 9.15 3.29 6.03
N GLN A 168 9.00 2.91 7.30
CA GLN A 168 7.75 2.37 7.87
C GLN A 168 7.15 1.23 7.03
N CYS A 169 8.01 0.36 6.48
CA CYS A 169 7.71 -0.67 5.48
C CYS A 169 6.54 -1.56 5.90
N GLY A 170 5.53 -1.84 5.06
CA GLY A 170 4.37 -2.65 5.44
C GLY A 170 4.66 -3.98 6.10
N THR A 171 5.44 -4.81 5.43
CA THR A 171 6.03 -5.99 6.04
C THR A 171 7.36 -5.56 6.67
N ALA A 172 7.30 -5.12 7.93
CA ALA A 172 8.47 -4.67 8.67
C ALA A 172 9.36 -5.88 9.03
N ARG A 173 10.37 -6.15 8.20
CA ARG A 173 11.35 -7.25 8.43
C ARG A 173 12.05 -7.12 9.78
N CYS A 174 12.28 -5.90 10.25
CA CYS A 174 12.86 -5.64 11.57
C CYS A 174 11.98 -6.14 12.74
N VAL A 175 10.64 -6.08 12.59
CA VAL A 175 9.70 -6.63 13.57
C VAL A 175 9.76 -8.16 13.57
N LEU A 176 9.70 -8.77 12.38
CA LEU A 176 9.77 -10.22 12.21
C LEU A 176 11.10 -10.83 12.68
N ALA A 177 12.19 -10.07 12.55
CA ALA A 177 13.52 -10.50 12.97
C ALA A 177 13.74 -10.43 14.49
N CYS A 178 12.80 -9.88 15.27
CA CYS A 178 12.96 -9.75 16.71
C CYS A 178 12.57 -11.07 17.42
N PRO A 179 13.52 -11.82 18.01
CA PRO A 179 13.22 -13.11 18.63
C PRO A 179 12.39 -13.00 19.92
N VAL A 180 12.41 -11.83 20.55
CA VAL A 180 11.75 -11.54 21.84
C VAL A 180 10.51 -10.65 21.70
N GLY A 181 10.12 -10.30 20.46
CA GLY A 181 8.93 -9.48 20.21
C GLY A 181 8.98 -8.07 20.80
N ALA A 182 10.18 -7.48 20.93
CA ALA A 182 10.40 -6.13 21.46
C ALA A 182 10.02 -5.02 20.46
N LEU A 183 9.85 -5.32 19.18
CA LEU A 183 9.42 -4.34 18.18
C LEU A 183 7.94 -4.55 17.84
N LYS A 184 7.15 -3.48 17.85
CA LYS A 184 5.71 -3.53 17.53
C LYS A 184 5.32 -2.34 16.68
N ARG A 185 4.15 -2.44 16.04
CA ARG A 185 3.54 -1.28 15.38
C ARG A 185 2.59 -0.57 16.32
N ASN A 186 2.66 0.74 16.31
CA ASN A 186 1.63 1.59 16.86
C ASN A 186 0.38 1.54 15.97
N ALA A 187 -0.78 1.28 16.57
CA ALA A 187 -2.04 1.15 15.83
C ALA A 187 -2.57 2.49 15.29
N ALA A 188 -2.25 3.61 15.95
CA ALA A 188 -2.71 4.94 15.56
C ALA A 188 -1.81 5.56 14.48
N THR A 189 -0.49 5.46 14.63
CA THR A 189 0.46 6.13 13.71
C THR A 189 1.00 5.21 12.62
N GLY A 190 0.90 3.90 12.81
CA GLY A 190 1.53 2.89 11.97
C GLY A 190 3.05 2.77 12.16
N ALA A 191 3.66 3.59 13.02
CA ALA A 191 5.10 3.62 13.24
C ALA A 191 5.59 2.35 13.97
N VAL A 192 6.85 1.98 13.72
CA VAL A 192 7.52 0.90 14.46
C VAL A 192 8.12 1.45 15.76
N GLU A 193 7.70 0.90 16.89
CA GLU A 193 8.15 1.27 18.23
C GLU A 193 8.93 0.14 18.89
N VAL A 194 9.82 0.51 19.80
CA VAL A 194 10.71 -0.40 20.53
C VAL A 194 10.32 -0.42 21.99
N ASP A 195 9.98 -1.60 22.49
CA ASP A 195 9.83 -1.92 23.90
C ASP A 195 11.23 -2.16 24.50
N GLY A 196 11.75 -1.15 25.21
CA GLY A 196 13.11 -1.14 25.74
C GLY A 196 13.37 -2.23 26.77
N ASP A 197 12.35 -2.61 27.55
CA ASP A 197 12.46 -3.59 28.63
C ASP A 197 12.61 -5.01 28.09
N LYS A 198 11.97 -5.30 26.95
CA LYS A 198 12.11 -6.61 26.27
C LYS A 198 13.34 -6.70 25.39
N CYS A 199 13.92 -5.57 25.00
CA CYS A 199 14.99 -5.56 24.01
C CYS A 199 16.30 -6.14 24.57
N ILE A 200 16.70 -7.30 24.05
CA ILE A 200 17.97 -7.96 24.39
C ILE A 200 19.18 -7.44 23.61
N ARG A 201 19.03 -6.35 22.83
CA ARG A 201 20.13 -5.69 22.08
C ARG A 201 20.90 -6.61 21.11
N CYS A 202 20.24 -7.63 20.56
CA CYS A 202 20.86 -8.62 19.66
C CYS A 202 21.23 -8.07 18.26
N LYS A 203 20.82 -6.84 17.94
CA LYS A 203 21.03 -6.16 16.66
C LYS A 203 20.41 -6.84 15.42
N GLY A 204 19.55 -7.85 15.61
CA GLY A 204 18.85 -8.55 14.52
C GLY A 204 17.97 -7.63 13.68
N CYS A 205 17.30 -6.65 14.30
CA CYS A 205 16.47 -5.67 13.59
C CYS A 205 17.26 -4.84 12.58
N ALA A 206 18.48 -4.38 12.94
CA ALA A 206 19.34 -3.60 12.05
C ALA A 206 19.84 -4.43 10.87
N LYS A 207 20.26 -5.67 11.09
CA LYS A 207 20.64 -6.60 10.01
C LYS A 207 19.48 -6.89 9.04
N ALA A 208 18.25 -6.91 9.54
CA ALA A 208 17.06 -7.14 8.73
C ALA A 208 16.59 -5.89 7.94
N CYS A 209 17.12 -4.70 8.26
CA CYS A 209 16.75 -3.46 7.59
C CYS A 209 17.51 -3.32 6.26
N PRO A 210 16.83 -3.38 5.10
CA PRO A 210 17.51 -3.26 3.80
C PRO A 210 17.96 -1.81 3.50
N PHE A 211 17.46 -0.83 4.26
CA PHE A 211 17.71 0.60 4.04
C PHE A 211 18.76 1.17 5.00
N GLY A 212 19.28 0.37 5.94
CA GLY A 212 20.25 0.86 6.93
C GLY A 212 19.70 1.90 7.93
N ALA A 213 18.37 2.07 8.01
CA ALA A 213 17.74 3.12 8.80
C ALA A 213 17.75 2.89 10.33
N ILE A 214 18.18 1.71 10.80
CA ILE A 214 18.17 1.37 12.23
C ILE A 214 19.59 1.51 12.79
N ARG A 215 19.78 2.46 13.70
CA ARG A 215 21.02 2.65 14.46
C ARG A 215 20.80 2.27 15.93
N PHE A 216 21.82 2.42 16.76
CA PHE A 216 21.76 2.08 18.17
C PHE A 216 22.19 3.26 19.01
N HIS A 217 21.45 3.53 20.07
CA HIS A 217 21.78 4.57 21.02
C HIS A 217 23.14 4.25 21.66
N PRO A 218 24.09 5.21 21.71
CA PRO A 218 25.46 4.96 22.14
C PRO A 218 25.55 4.51 23.60
N GLU A 219 24.68 5.03 24.48
CA GLU A 219 24.68 4.69 25.91
C GLU A 219 23.79 3.47 26.23
N SER A 220 22.49 3.56 25.96
CA SER A 220 21.53 2.48 26.30
C SER A 220 21.67 1.22 25.44
N GLY A 221 22.31 1.31 24.27
CA GLY A 221 22.43 0.22 23.30
C GLY A 221 21.11 -0.20 22.65
N LEU A 222 20.02 0.54 22.88
CA LEU A 222 18.70 0.26 22.30
C LEU A 222 18.67 0.66 20.81
N PRO A 223 17.93 -0.09 19.97
CA PRO A 223 17.75 0.28 18.58
C PRO A 223 16.93 1.58 18.47
N MET A 224 17.45 2.54 17.73
CA MET A 224 16.80 3.80 17.41
C MET A 224 16.09 3.64 16.06
N ILE A 225 14.76 3.66 16.12
CA ILE A 225 13.87 3.58 14.96
C ILE A 225 12.97 4.80 15.00
N CYS A 226 12.75 5.45 13.86
CA CYS A 226 11.85 6.60 13.79
C CYS A 226 10.41 6.15 14.14
N ASP A 227 9.83 6.82 15.13
CA ASP A 227 8.47 6.65 15.63
C ASP A 227 7.49 7.68 15.03
N LEU A 228 7.92 8.38 13.99
CA LEU A 228 7.22 9.50 13.35
C LEU A 228 6.85 10.65 14.31
N CYS A 229 7.52 10.76 15.46
CA CYS A 229 7.19 11.72 16.51
C CYS A 229 5.69 11.69 16.86
N GLY A 230 5.09 10.50 16.93
CA GLY A 230 3.66 10.33 17.24
C GLY A 230 2.72 10.76 16.10
N GLY A 231 3.21 10.84 14.85
CA GLY A 231 2.43 11.30 13.69
C GLY A 231 2.70 12.74 13.28
N ASP A 232 3.51 13.48 14.05
CA ASP A 232 3.93 14.85 13.73
C ASP A 232 5.46 15.01 13.61
N PRO A 233 6.09 14.51 12.52
CA PRO A 233 7.54 14.50 12.37
C PRO A 233 8.17 15.90 12.41
N LYS A 234 8.88 16.21 13.50
CA LYS A 234 9.53 17.52 13.70
C LYS A 234 10.67 17.78 12.70
N CYS A 235 11.41 16.74 12.32
CA CYS A 235 12.48 16.86 11.33
C CYS A 235 11.98 17.32 9.95
N VAL A 236 10.72 17.01 9.60
CA VAL A 236 10.09 17.50 8.36
C VAL A 236 9.76 18.98 8.48
N LYS A 237 9.23 19.42 9.63
CA LYS A 237 8.89 20.82 9.89
C LYS A 237 10.10 21.76 9.86
N GLU A 238 11.22 21.31 10.42
CA GLU A 238 12.47 22.09 10.49
C GLU A 238 13.30 22.02 9.19
N CYS A 239 12.88 21.23 8.20
CA CYS A 239 13.61 21.10 6.94
C CYS A 239 13.39 22.34 6.05
N ALA A 240 14.29 23.32 6.16
CA ALA A 240 14.22 24.56 5.39
C ALA A 240 14.17 24.36 3.86
N THR A 241 14.89 23.36 3.33
CA THR A 241 14.91 23.06 1.90
C THR A 241 13.74 22.20 1.43
N LYS A 242 12.89 21.73 2.35
CA LYS A 242 11.79 20.80 2.06
C LYS A 242 12.25 19.53 1.33
N ALA A 243 13.44 19.05 1.70
CA ALA A 243 13.97 17.77 1.25
C ALA A 243 13.27 16.58 1.93
N LEU A 244 12.55 16.80 3.02
CA LEU A 244 11.76 15.79 3.71
C LEU A 244 10.27 16.12 3.58
N GLU A 245 9.46 15.12 3.30
CA GLU A 245 8.00 15.24 3.21
C GLU A 245 7.33 14.08 3.95
N VAL A 246 6.18 14.34 4.59
CA VAL A 246 5.30 13.29 5.08
C VAL A 246 4.39 12.85 3.94
N ARG A 247 4.27 11.55 3.71
CA ARG A 247 3.34 10.95 2.75
C ARG A 247 2.59 9.80 3.37
N GLU A 248 1.37 9.60 2.89
CA GLU A 248 0.61 8.37 3.12
C GLU A 248 1.32 7.19 2.44
N ARG A 249 1.21 6.01 3.06
CA ARG A 249 1.83 4.78 2.57
C ARG A 249 0.88 3.92 1.76
#